data_AF-A0A3M1EB75-F1
#
_entry.id   AF-A0A3M1EB75-F1
#
_cell.length_a   1.000
_cell.length_b   1.000
_cell.length_c   1.000
_cell.angle_alpha   90.00
_cell.angle_beta   90.00
_cell.angle_gamma   90.00
#
_symmetry.space_group_name_H-M   'P 1'
#
loop_
_entity.id
_entity.type
_entity.pdbx_description
1 polymer ?
#
loop_
_entity_poly.entity_id
_entity_poly.type
_entity_poly.pdbx_seq_one_letter_code
_entity_poly.pdbx_strand_id
1 'polypeptide(L)'
;MDTTSRKTQTPKSIAPTSVAPPVVFALTAVYCILLLVRRSPDWPGWLVRVSQDASGLAHAVARGTLSLAGIESASPLVRYAVYLAWTAGIVPLVVSLVLCRGRLERVGFRRPNRLAGRILLVGYGISLPFLLWMASSPSMAKGYLDQWRQGAEAFLVFYFVNMLVEHFFLHGAVLAWFRSGFRWPDPVPCRVDSDRAGVRVLQWMGMAQTVQPEESTTRSPESSGEVNVPSGTGAGGDAERAGFTTFPARVGRWLGLPGGCLFPIGASALLFAGVHLGKDPHELVLSLPGGAALAYIAYRTNTWLVPFALHVLTAGTTFVLMLLLQSG
;
A
#
# COMPACT_ATOMS: atom_id res chain seq x y z
N MET A 1 -7.30 58.16 -11.21
CA MET A 1 -7.37 56.77 -11.69
C MET A 1 -7.32 55.88 -10.47
N ASP A 2 -8.49 55.45 -9.99
CA ASP A 2 -8.62 54.63 -8.78
C ASP A 2 -8.31 53.16 -9.09
N THR A 3 -7.14 52.69 -8.67
CA THR A 3 -6.79 51.27 -8.64
C THR A 3 -7.47 50.61 -7.44
N THR A 4 -8.71 50.17 -7.64
CA THR A 4 -9.45 49.38 -6.67
C THR A 4 -8.78 48.01 -6.50
N SER A 5 -8.02 47.88 -5.40
CA SER A 5 -7.43 46.63 -4.92
C SER A 5 -8.53 45.61 -4.63
N ARG A 6 -8.84 44.75 -5.62
CA ARG A 6 -9.77 43.64 -5.49
C ARG A 6 -9.15 42.60 -4.54
N LYS A 7 -9.48 42.67 -3.25
CA LYS A 7 -9.17 41.61 -2.28
C LYS A 7 -9.80 40.31 -2.77
N THR A 8 -8.99 39.43 -3.33
CA THR A 8 -9.36 38.05 -3.63
C THR A 8 -9.72 37.38 -2.31
N GLN A 9 -11.00 37.30 -2.01
CA GLN A 9 -11.50 36.44 -0.94
C GLN A 9 -11.07 35.02 -1.28
N THR A 10 -10.07 34.51 -0.55
CA THR A 10 -9.75 33.09 -0.57
C THR A 10 -11.01 32.34 -0.20
N PRO A 11 -11.52 31.43 -1.06
CA PRO A 11 -12.75 30.71 -0.80
C PRO A 11 -12.63 30.02 0.56
N LYS A 12 -13.64 30.22 1.43
CA LYS A 12 -13.76 29.50 2.70
C LYS A 12 -13.63 28.01 2.39
N SER A 13 -12.49 27.43 2.79
CA SER A 13 -12.25 26.00 2.69
C SER A 13 -13.32 25.31 3.52
N ILE A 14 -14.35 24.77 2.87
CA ILE A 14 -15.30 23.86 3.50
C ILE A 14 -14.45 22.71 4.04
N ALA A 15 -14.37 22.60 5.37
CA ALA A 15 -13.64 21.53 6.00
C ALA A 15 -14.20 20.21 5.47
N PRO A 16 -13.40 19.38 4.78
CA PRO A 16 -13.90 18.13 4.23
C PRO A 16 -14.46 17.32 5.40
N THR A 17 -15.72 16.88 5.28
CA THR A 17 -16.34 15.93 6.19
C THR A 17 -15.46 14.69 6.21
N SER A 18 -14.65 14.55 7.25
CA SER A 18 -13.68 13.48 7.36
C SER A 18 -14.43 12.19 7.64
N VAL A 19 -14.74 11.42 6.60
CA VAL A 19 -15.02 9.99 6.80
C VAL A 19 -13.82 9.43 7.54
N ALA A 20 -14.05 8.88 8.73
CA ALA A 20 -12.97 8.44 9.59
C ALA A 20 -12.24 7.26 8.92
N PRO A 21 -10.89 7.29 8.81
CA PRO A 21 -10.10 6.19 8.25
C PRO A 21 -10.48 4.76 8.72
N PRO A 22 -10.92 4.55 9.99
CA PRO A 22 -11.40 3.24 10.45
C PRO A 22 -12.60 2.68 9.68
N VAL A 23 -13.53 3.53 9.23
CA VAL A 23 -14.71 3.09 8.46
C VAL A 23 -14.27 2.58 7.10
N VAL A 24 -13.39 3.33 6.43
CA VAL A 24 -12.83 2.94 5.13
C VAL A 24 -12.04 1.64 5.26
N PHE A 25 -11.29 1.48 6.35
CA PHE A 25 -10.59 0.23 6.68
C PHE A 25 -11.57 -0.94 6.85
N ALA A 26 -12.61 -0.79 7.67
CA ALA A 26 -13.58 -1.86 7.90
C ALA A 26 -14.25 -2.32 6.59
N LEU A 27 -14.68 -1.36 5.75
CA LEU A 27 -15.26 -1.66 4.44
C LEU A 27 -14.28 -2.37 3.51
N THR A 28 -13.02 -1.91 3.49
CA THR A 28 -11.96 -2.53 2.69
C THR A 28 -11.62 -3.94 3.20
N ALA A 29 -11.58 -4.15 4.51
CA ALA A 29 -11.34 -5.46 5.09
C ALA A 29 -12.46 -6.44 4.74
N VAL A 30 -13.72 -6.01 4.84
CA VAL A 30 -14.87 -6.81 4.39
C VAL A 30 -14.76 -7.12 2.90
N TYR A 31 -14.40 -6.14 2.06
CA TYR A 31 -14.17 -6.35 0.63
C TYR A 31 -13.11 -7.43 0.37
N CYS A 32 -11.96 -7.35 1.04
CA CYS A 32 -10.90 -8.35 0.92
C CYS A 32 -11.37 -9.74 1.38
N ILE A 33 -12.04 -9.84 2.54
CA ILE A 33 -12.55 -11.11 3.07
C ILE A 33 -13.52 -11.76 2.08
N LEU A 34 -14.43 -10.98 1.50
CA LEU A 34 -15.47 -11.53 0.63
C LEU A 34 -14.96 -11.96 -0.74
N LEU A 35 -13.95 -11.27 -1.30
CA LEU A 35 -13.54 -11.41 -2.70
C LEU A 35 -12.11 -11.91 -2.92
N LEU A 36 -11.20 -11.72 -1.96
CA LEU A 36 -9.77 -11.96 -2.17
C LEU A 36 -9.20 -13.04 -1.25
N VAL A 37 -9.77 -13.23 -0.07
CA VAL A 37 -9.30 -14.26 0.87
C VAL A 37 -9.78 -15.64 0.43
N ARG A 38 -8.85 -16.62 0.45
CA ARG A 38 -9.18 -18.02 0.20
C ARG A 38 -10.09 -18.53 1.32
N ARG A 39 -11.26 -19.04 0.94
CA ARG A 39 -12.23 -19.62 1.89
C ARG A 39 -11.61 -20.81 2.63
N SER A 40 -11.71 -20.83 3.96
CA SER A 40 -11.34 -21.98 4.78
C SER A 40 -12.58 -22.87 5.06
N PRO A 41 -12.44 -24.20 5.17
CA PRO A 41 -13.49 -25.07 5.67
C PRO A 41 -14.04 -24.65 7.05
N ASP A 42 -13.22 -23.97 7.86
CA ASP A 42 -13.59 -23.53 9.21
C ASP A 42 -14.42 -22.22 9.23
N TRP A 43 -14.69 -21.62 8.08
CA TRP A 43 -15.48 -20.40 8.03
C TRP A 43 -16.92 -20.66 8.45
N PRO A 44 -17.54 -19.73 9.20
CA PRO A 44 -18.98 -19.80 9.48
C PRO A 44 -19.78 -19.92 8.18
N GLY A 45 -20.76 -20.83 8.13
CA GLY A 45 -21.50 -21.11 6.90
C GLY A 45 -22.22 -19.89 6.30
N TRP A 46 -22.62 -18.92 7.12
CA TRP A 46 -23.19 -17.66 6.63
C TRP A 46 -22.16 -16.81 5.87
N LEU A 47 -20.91 -16.77 6.33
CA LEU A 47 -19.82 -16.01 5.71
C LEU A 47 -19.43 -16.66 4.37
N VAL A 48 -19.40 -17.99 4.34
CA VAL A 48 -19.18 -18.76 3.10
C VAL A 48 -20.22 -18.38 2.05
N ARG A 49 -21.51 -18.35 2.41
CA ARG A 49 -22.60 -17.96 1.48
C ARG A 49 -22.43 -16.53 0.97
N VAL A 50 -22.24 -15.56 1.86
CA VAL A 50 -22.07 -14.15 1.45
C VAL A 50 -20.85 -13.96 0.54
N SER A 51 -19.73 -14.63 0.84
CA SER A 51 -18.54 -14.61 -0.02
C SER A 51 -18.79 -15.29 -1.38
N GLN A 52 -19.56 -16.38 -1.41
CA GLN A 52 -19.95 -17.06 -2.64
C GLN A 52 -20.82 -16.17 -3.52
N ASP A 53 -21.83 -15.51 -2.94
CA ASP A 53 -22.72 -14.60 -3.67
C ASP A 53 -21.95 -13.41 -4.24
N ALA A 54 -21.12 -12.77 -3.41
CA ALA A 54 -20.28 -11.65 -3.83
C ALA A 54 -19.29 -12.04 -4.95
N SER A 55 -18.62 -13.18 -4.80
CA SER A 55 -17.71 -13.69 -5.82
C SER A 55 -18.44 -14.14 -7.08
N GLY A 56 -19.66 -14.66 -6.95
CA GLY A 56 -20.51 -15.08 -8.08
C GLY A 56 -20.84 -13.91 -9.00
N LEU A 57 -21.18 -12.75 -8.43
CA LEU A 57 -21.39 -11.52 -9.19
C LEU A 57 -20.11 -11.09 -9.91
N ALA A 58 -18.97 -11.05 -9.21
CA ALA A 58 -17.69 -10.68 -9.81
C ALA A 58 -17.25 -11.66 -10.91
N HIS A 59 -17.50 -12.97 -10.74
CA HIS A 59 -17.29 -13.97 -11.79
C HIS A 59 -18.23 -13.78 -12.98
N ALA A 60 -19.47 -13.35 -12.79
CA ALA A 60 -20.38 -13.04 -13.88
C ALA A 60 -19.85 -11.86 -14.73
N VAL A 61 -19.37 -10.79 -14.08
CA VAL A 61 -18.74 -9.65 -14.78
C VAL A 61 -17.48 -10.07 -15.54
N ALA A 62 -16.61 -10.86 -14.89
CA ALA A 62 -15.39 -11.38 -15.52
C ALA A 62 -15.71 -12.27 -16.75
N ARG A 63 -16.70 -13.16 -16.64
CA ARG A 63 -17.18 -13.98 -17.78
C ARG A 63 -17.74 -13.13 -18.91
N GLY A 64 -18.53 -12.09 -18.60
CA GLY A 64 -19.03 -11.15 -19.59
C GLY A 64 -17.89 -10.46 -20.35
N THR A 65 -16.83 -10.07 -19.64
CA THR A 65 -15.64 -9.45 -20.24
C THR A 65 -14.91 -10.42 -21.18
N LEU A 66 -14.74 -11.68 -20.77
CA LEU A 66 -14.14 -12.71 -21.61
C LEU A 66 -14.95 -12.99 -22.88
N SER A 67 -16.29 -12.99 -22.77
CA SER A 67 -17.17 -13.20 -23.91
C SER A 67 -17.13 -12.03 -24.89
N LEU A 68 -17.13 -10.79 -24.39
CA LEU A 68 -16.94 -9.60 -25.23
C LEU A 68 -15.59 -9.58 -25.95
N ALA A 69 -14.56 -10.19 -25.36
CA ALA A 69 -13.24 -10.34 -25.94
C ALA A 69 -13.09 -11.59 -26.84
N GLY A 70 -14.14 -12.42 -26.99
CA GLY A 70 -14.11 -13.63 -27.81
C GLY A 70 -13.18 -14.73 -27.29
N ILE A 71 -12.96 -14.78 -25.97
CA ILE A 71 -12.04 -15.73 -25.31
C ILE A 71 -12.74 -16.54 -24.21
N GLU A 72 -13.99 -16.98 -24.44
CA GLU A 72 -14.73 -17.79 -23.46
C GLU A 72 -14.02 -19.10 -23.14
N SER A 73 -13.27 -19.66 -24.08
CA SER A 73 -12.47 -20.89 -23.93
C SER A 73 -11.16 -20.70 -23.17
N ALA A 74 -10.88 -19.49 -22.66
CA ALA A 74 -9.69 -19.21 -21.88
C ALA A 74 -9.52 -20.18 -20.70
N SER A 75 -8.26 -20.52 -20.40
CA SER A 75 -7.91 -21.43 -19.32
C SER A 75 -8.41 -20.93 -17.95
N PRO A 76 -8.61 -21.81 -16.95
CA PRO A 76 -9.04 -21.40 -15.62
C PRO A 76 -8.18 -20.29 -15.00
N LEU A 77 -6.85 -20.32 -15.22
CA LEU A 77 -5.91 -19.31 -14.74
C LEU A 77 -6.15 -17.94 -15.39
N VAL A 78 -6.38 -17.88 -16.70
CA VAL A 78 -6.70 -16.62 -17.39
C VAL A 78 -8.05 -16.08 -16.92
N ARG A 79 -9.05 -16.94 -16.73
CA ARG A 79 -10.36 -16.51 -16.17
C ARG A 79 -10.21 -15.92 -14.78
N TYR A 80 -9.36 -16.53 -13.94
CA TYR A 80 -9.09 -16.03 -12.60
C TYR A 80 -8.26 -14.74 -12.62
N ALA A 81 -7.32 -14.58 -13.57
CA ALA A 81 -6.61 -13.34 -13.80
C ALA A 81 -7.57 -12.18 -14.15
N VAL A 82 -8.55 -12.42 -15.01
CA VAL A 82 -9.58 -11.42 -15.36
C VAL A 82 -10.46 -11.09 -14.15
N TYR A 83 -10.84 -12.09 -13.34
CA TYR A 83 -11.54 -11.86 -12.08
C TYR A 83 -10.75 -10.92 -11.16
N LEU A 84 -9.46 -11.18 -10.94
CA LEU A 84 -8.59 -10.35 -10.11
C LEU A 84 -8.37 -8.95 -10.70
N ALA A 85 -8.24 -8.85 -12.03
CA ALA A 85 -8.18 -7.56 -12.72
C ALA A 85 -9.41 -6.70 -12.42
N TRP A 86 -10.59 -7.30 -12.31
CA TRP A 86 -11.79 -6.58 -11.89
C TRP A 86 -11.79 -6.23 -10.40
N THR A 87 -11.60 -7.21 -9.52
CA THR A 87 -11.80 -7.03 -8.08
C THR A 87 -10.64 -6.29 -7.40
N ALA A 88 -9.40 -6.60 -7.72
CA ALA A 88 -8.24 -5.92 -7.15
C ALA A 88 -7.68 -4.80 -8.07
N GLY A 89 -8.07 -4.74 -9.34
CA GLY A 89 -7.60 -3.71 -10.28
C GLY A 89 -8.64 -2.61 -10.51
N ILE A 90 -9.63 -2.89 -11.33
CA ILE A 90 -10.57 -1.90 -11.88
C ILE A 90 -11.45 -1.28 -10.79
N VAL A 91 -12.04 -2.09 -9.90
CA VAL A 91 -12.91 -1.56 -8.84
C VAL A 91 -12.14 -0.61 -7.91
N PRO A 92 -10.96 -0.97 -7.35
CA PRO A 92 -10.16 -0.04 -6.56
C PRO A 92 -9.68 1.19 -7.36
N LEU A 93 -9.43 1.05 -8.66
CA LEU A 93 -9.07 2.20 -9.51
C LEU A 93 -10.22 3.19 -9.64
N VAL A 94 -11.44 2.71 -9.92
CA VAL A 94 -12.63 3.55 -10.01
C VAL A 94 -12.92 4.24 -8.68
N VAL A 95 -12.89 3.49 -7.56
CA VAL A 95 -13.07 4.07 -6.21
C VAL A 95 -12.00 5.13 -5.94
N SER A 96 -10.74 4.86 -6.31
CA SER A 96 -9.65 5.82 -6.17
C SER A 96 -9.86 7.08 -7.01
N LEU A 97 -10.33 6.95 -8.26
CA LEU A 97 -10.65 8.09 -9.11
C LEU A 97 -11.75 8.96 -8.50
N VAL A 98 -12.78 8.36 -7.90
CA VAL A 98 -13.84 9.09 -7.20
C VAL A 98 -13.29 9.80 -5.95
N LEU A 99 -12.64 9.06 -5.05
CA LEU A 99 -12.13 9.60 -3.78
C LEU A 99 -11.02 10.64 -3.99
N CYS A 100 -10.20 10.47 -5.02
CA CYS A 100 -9.07 11.33 -5.34
C CYS A 100 -9.39 12.42 -6.36
N ARG A 101 -10.65 12.53 -6.81
CA ARG A 101 -11.10 13.52 -7.82
C ARG A 101 -10.30 13.45 -9.13
N GLY A 102 -10.13 12.24 -9.65
CA GLY A 102 -9.44 11.96 -10.92
C GLY A 102 -7.91 12.02 -10.86
N ARG A 103 -7.32 12.32 -9.69
CA ARG A 103 -5.87 12.50 -9.54
C ARG A 103 -5.17 11.20 -9.18
N LEU A 104 -4.75 10.44 -10.19
CA LEU A 104 -4.06 9.16 -10.01
C LEU A 104 -2.72 9.29 -9.26
N GLU A 105 -2.07 10.45 -9.31
CA GLU A 105 -0.87 10.71 -8.52
C GLU A 105 -1.14 10.65 -7.02
N ARG A 106 -2.39 10.79 -6.56
CA ARG A 106 -2.76 10.65 -5.14
C ARG A 106 -2.82 9.20 -4.67
N VAL A 107 -2.85 8.23 -5.59
CA VAL A 107 -2.75 6.80 -5.31
C VAL A 107 -1.46 6.19 -5.87
N GLY A 108 -0.44 7.01 -6.12
CA GLY A 108 0.94 6.56 -6.38
C GLY A 108 1.30 6.25 -7.80
N PHE A 109 0.47 6.64 -8.77
CA PHE A 109 0.86 6.71 -10.17
C PHE A 109 1.82 7.89 -10.36
N ARG A 110 3.02 7.76 -9.83
CA ARG A 110 4.10 8.74 -9.89
C ARG A 110 5.37 8.04 -10.35
N ARG A 111 6.31 8.82 -10.88
CA ARG A 111 7.63 8.30 -11.25
C ARG A 111 8.39 7.88 -9.98
N PRO A 112 9.06 6.73 -9.97
CA PRO A 112 9.96 6.35 -8.88
C PRO A 112 11.03 7.43 -8.66
N ASN A 113 11.34 7.73 -7.40
CA ASN A 113 12.43 8.66 -7.08
C ASN A 113 13.81 7.98 -7.14
N ARG A 114 14.89 8.75 -6.90
CA ARG A 114 16.28 8.23 -6.92
C ARG A 114 16.56 7.14 -5.88
N LEU A 115 15.73 7.00 -4.85
CA LEU A 115 15.88 5.94 -3.85
C LEU A 115 15.40 4.58 -4.35
N ALA A 116 14.50 4.57 -5.35
CA ALA A 116 13.87 3.36 -5.86
C ALA A 116 14.89 2.27 -6.22
N GLY A 117 15.92 2.61 -7.00
CA GLY A 117 16.93 1.63 -7.41
C GLY A 117 17.75 1.07 -6.23
N ARG A 118 18.08 1.91 -5.24
CA ARG A 118 18.84 1.49 -4.05
C ARG A 118 18.03 0.57 -3.17
N ILE A 119 16.78 0.96 -2.90
CA ILE A 119 15.84 0.17 -2.10
C ILE A 119 15.51 -1.14 -2.80
N LEU A 120 15.34 -1.14 -4.12
CA LEU A 120 15.11 -2.36 -4.90
C LEU A 120 16.30 -3.33 -4.75
N LEU A 121 17.53 -2.84 -4.97
CA LEU A 121 18.73 -3.66 -4.90
C LEU A 121 18.97 -4.23 -3.50
N VAL A 122 18.96 -3.36 -2.48
CA VAL A 122 19.21 -3.78 -1.09
C VAL A 122 18.06 -4.65 -0.58
N GLY A 123 16.82 -4.26 -0.86
CA GLY A 123 15.63 -5.01 -0.47
C GLY A 123 15.65 -6.42 -1.06
N TYR A 124 15.95 -6.54 -2.36
CA TYR A 124 16.10 -7.84 -3.01
C TYR A 124 17.22 -8.68 -2.39
N GLY A 125 18.39 -8.08 -2.12
CA GLY A 125 19.50 -8.77 -1.46
C GLY A 125 19.14 -9.30 -0.07
N ILE A 126 18.43 -8.49 0.74
CA ILE A 126 17.92 -8.90 2.06
C ILE A 126 16.89 -10.03 1.93
N SER A 127 16.10 -10.05 0.86
CA SER A 127 15.09 -11.09 0.64
C SER A 127 15.68 -12.47 0.31
N LEU A 128 16.89 -12.55 -0.28
CA LEU A 128 17.45 -13.81 -0.82
C LEU A 128 17.40 -15.02 0.15
N PRO A 129 17.79 -14.91 1.44
CA PRO A 129 17.72 -16.05 2.36
C PRO A 129 16.28 -16.56 2.56
N PHE A 130 15.31 -15.65 2.57
CA PHE A 130 13.90 -16.00 2.69
C PHE A 130 13.36 -16.65 1.40
N LEU A 131 13.88 -16.25 0.22
CA LEU A 131 13.49 -16.87 -1.05
C LEU A 131 13.96 -18.33 -1.12
N LEU A 132 15.19 -18.61 -0.67
CA LEU A 132 15.72 -19.96 -0.57
C LEU A 132 14.89 -20.80 0.41
N TRP A 133 14.58 -20.24 1.58
CA TRP A 133 13.75 -20.90 2.58
C TRP A 133 12.34 -21.23 2.03
N MET A 134 11.67 -20.27 1.37
CA MET A 134 10.38 -20.50 0.72
C MET A 134 10.47 -21.54 -0.40
N ALA A 135 11.48 -21.46 -1.27
CA ALA A 135 11.65 -22.39 -2.38
C ALA A 135 11.89 -23.84 -1.93
N SER A 136 12.41 -24.03 -0.71
CA SER A 136 12.59 -25.35 -0.10
C SER A 136 11.29 -26.00 0.40
N SER A 137 10.17 -25.26 0.46
CA SER A 137 8.88 -25.78 0.92
C SER A 137 8.25 -26.72 -0.12
N PRO A 138 8.06 -28.02 0.18
CA PRO A 138 7.46 -28.96 -0.77
C PRO A 138 6.00 -28.63 -1.12
N SER A 139 5.22 -28.14 -0.15
CA SER A 139 3.82 -27.76 -0.35
C SER A 139 3.70 -26.54 -1.27
N MET A 140 4.57 -25.55 -1.10
CA MET A 140 4.63 -24.37 -1.95
C MET A 140 5.05 -24.76 -3.37
N ALA A 141 6.15 -25.53 -3.51
CA ALA A 141 6.64 -26.02 -4.80
C ALA A 141 5.55 -26.81 -5.55
N LYS A 142 4.86 -27.73 -4.89
CA LYS A 142 3.74 -28.47 -5.48
C LYS A 142 2.65 -27.53 -6.02
N GLY A 143 2.21 -26.57 -5.21
CA GLY A 143 1.13 -25.64 -5.60
C GLY A 143 1.47 -24.78 -6.83
N TYR A 144 2.70 -24.29 -6.93
CA TYR A 144 3.16 -23.48 -8.06
C TYR A 144 3.47 -24.32 -9.30
N LEU A 145 4.16 -25.45 -9.14
CA LEU A 145 4.53 -26.32 -10.25
C LEU A 145 3.32 -27.02 -10.88
N ASP A 146 2.30 -27.36 -10.08
CA ASP A 146 1.04 -27.92 -10.61
C ASP A 146 0.28 -26.90 -11.47
N GLN A 147 0.33 -25.60 -11.13
CA GLN A 147 -0.25 -24.55 -11.97
C GLN A 147 0.60 -24.30 -13.22
N TRP A 148 1.93 -24.30 -13.10
CA TRP A 148 2.84 -24.18 -14.23
C TRP A 148 2.62 -25.30 -15.25
N ARG A 149 2.47 -26.55 -14.80
CA ARG A 149 2.21 -27.73 -15.64
C ARG A 149 0.86 -27.68 -16.36
N GLN A 150 -0.12 -26.92 -15.85
CA GLN A 150 -1.39 -26.69 -16.54
C GLN A 150 -1.28 -25.71 -17.71
N GLY A 151 -0.16 -24.99 -17.82
CA GLY A 151 0.14 -24.09 -18.93
C GLY A 151 1.01 -22.92 -18.48
N ALA A 152 2.28 -22.93 -18.88
CA ALA A 152 3.28 -21.93 -18.49
C ALA A 152 2.84 -20.49 -18.81
N GLU A 153 2.33 -20.24 -20.02
CA GLU A 153 1.88 -18.92 -20.45
C GLU A 153 0.71 -18.41 -19.58
N ALA A 154 -0.31 -19.26 -19.39
CA ALA A 154 -1.47 -18.92 -18.58
C ALA A 154 -1.09 -18.65 -17.12
N PHE A 155 -0.15 -19.43 -16.58
CA PHE A 155 0.42 -19.20 -15.26
C PHE A 155 1.16 -17.87 -15.17
N LEU A 156 2.04 -17.55 -16.12
CA LEU A 156 2.78 -16.28 -16.13
C LEU A 156 1.85 -15.08 -16.23
N VAL A 157 0.84 -15.14 -17.10
CA VAL A 157 -0.20 -14.10 -17.22
C VAL A 157 -0.96 -13.94 -15.91
N PHE A 158 -1.47 -15.03 -15.36
CA PHE A 158 -2.19 -15.02 -14.09
C PHE A 158 -1.34 -14.41 -12.97
N TYR A 159 -0.10 -14.87 -12.85
CA TYR A 159 0.79 -14.49 -11.77
C TYR A 159 1.20 -13.02 -11.86
N PHE A 160 1.51 -12.54 -13.06
CA PHE A 160 1.80 -11.13 -13.31
C PHE A 160 0.60 -10.24 -13.00
N VAL A 161 -0.59 -10.59 -13.51
CA VAL A 161 -1.82 -9.82 -13.27
C VAL A 161 -2.14 -9.80 -11.78
N ASN A 162 -2.10 -10.94 -11.10
CA ASN A 162 -2.33 -11.05 -9.66
C ASN A 162 -1.40 -10.10 -8.88
N MET A 163 -0.09 -10.17 -9.13
CA MET A 163 0.86 -9.27 -8.47
C MET A 163 0.58 -7.81 -8.79
N LEU A 164 0.32 -7.46 -10.05
CA LEU A 164 0.09 -6.08 -10.45
C LEU A 164 -1.09 -5.46 -9.70
N VAL A 165 -2.22 -6.16 -9.68
CA VAL A 165 -3.46 -5.65 -9.11
C VAL A 165 -3.42 -5.67 -7.58
N GLU A 166 -2.79 -6.68 -6.98
CA GLU A 166 -2.62 -6.77 -5.54
C GLU A 166 -1.77 -5.61 -5.00
N HIS A 167 -0.68 -5.25 -5.69
CA HIS A 167 0.19 -4.14 -5.26
C HIS A 167 -0.44 -2.78 -5.51
N PHE A 168 -1.10 -2.62 -6.65
CA PHE A 168 -1.89 -1.41 -6.89
C PHE A 168 -2.94 -1.23 -5.79
N PHE A 169 -3.69 -2.28 -5.45
CA PHE A 169 -4.73 -2.19 -4.44
C PHE A 169 -4.15 -1.93 -3.04
N LEU A 170 -3.28 -2.81 -2.55
CA LEU A 170 -2.83 -2.82 -1.16
C LEU A 170 -1.77 -1.76 -0.86
N HIS A 171 -0.86 -1.49 -1.80
CA HIS A 171 0.22 -0.53 -1.62
C HIS A 171 0.01 0.77 -2.40
N GLY A 172 -1.05 0.85 -3.21
CA GLY A 172 -1.47 2.07 -3.88
C GLY A 172 -2.73 2.68 -3.26
N ALA A 173 -3.87 2.08 -3.57
CA ALA A 173 -5.19 2.58 -3.20
C ALA A 173 -5.38 2.62 -1.67
N VAL A 174 -5.16 1.49 -0.98
CA VAL A 174 -5.30 1.36 0.48
C VAL A 174 -4.47 2.38 1.25
N LEU A 175 -3.20 2.57 0.84
CA LEU A 175 -2.31 3.54 1.48
C LEU A 175 -2.76 4.99 1.30
N ALA A 176 -3.44 5.31 0.21
CA ALA A 176 -4.04 6.62 0.00
C ALA A 176 -5.36 6.76 0.76
N TRP A 177 -6.19 5.71 0.75
CA TRP A 177 -7.54 5.74 1.31
C TRP A 177 -7.56 5.90 2.82
N PHE A 178 -6.57 5.34 3.51
CA PHE A 178 -6.48 5.40 4.97
C PHE A 178 -5.79 6.66 5.50
N ARG A 179 -5.49 7.61 4.62
CA ARG A 179 -4.95 8.91 4.99
C ARG A 179 -6.02 9.98 5.01
N SER A 180 -5.81 10.97 5.88
CA SER A 180 -6.58 12.20 5.86
C SER A 180 -6.46 12.87 4.48
N GLY A 181 -7.61 13.05 3.82
CA GLY A 181 -7.70 13.65 2.50
C GLY A 181 -7.45 12.73 1.31
N PHE A 182 -7.45 11.40 1.51
CA PHE A 182 -7.39 10.39 0.43
C PHE A 182 -6.21 10.62 -0.52
N ARG A 183 -5.01 10.80 0.04
CA ARG A 183 -3.80 11.12 -0.75
C ARG A 183 -2.55 10.46 -0.20
N TRP A 184 -1.67 10.09 -1.12
CA TRP A 184 -0.28 9.73 -0.84
C TRP A 184 0.46 10.85 -0.10
N PRO A 185 1.43 10.53 0.78
CA PRO A 185 2.36 11.52 1.32
C PRO A 185 3.05 12.35 0.24
N ASP A 186 3.43 13.57 0.62
CA ASP A 186 4.46 14.28 -0.12
C ASP A 186 5.81 13.59 0.09
N PRO A 187 6.67 13.53 -0.93
CA PRO A 187 7.99 12.89 -0.82
C PRO A 187 8.82 13.59 0.25
N VAL A 188 9.37 12.83 1.18
CA VAL A 188 10.34 13.37 2.14
C VAL A 188 11.71 13.37 1.47
N PRO A 189 12.37 14.54 1.33
CA PRO A 189 13.71 14.62 0.75
C PRO A 189 14.68 13.71 1.53
N CYS A 190 15.56 13.04 0.80
CA CYS A 190 16.61 12.24 1.40
C CYS A 190 17.82 13.13 1.66
N ARG A 191 18.20 13.30 2.94
CA ARG A 191 19.43 14.00 3.32
C ARG A 191 20.40 13.04 3.99
N VAL A 192 21.68 13.20 3.65
CA VAL A 192 22.78 12.41 4.20
C VAL A 192 23.73 13.39 4.89
N ASP A 193 23.56 13.53 6.19
CA ASP A 193 24.20 14.57 7.00
C ASP A 193 24.81 14.01 8.30
N SER A 194 24.68 12.69 8.56
CA SER A 194 25.25 12.08 9.75
C SER A 194 26.73 11.73 9.56
N ASP A 195 27.55 12.09 10.56
CA ASP A 195 28.95 11.69 10.64
C ASP A 195 29.11 10.18 10.93
N ARG A 196 28.10 9.56 11.57
CA ARG A 196 28.14 8.14 11.95
C ARG A 196 27.92 7.27 10.72
N ALA A 197 28.90 6.43 10.39
CA ALA A 197 28.87 5.58 9.19
C ALA A 197 27.57 4.75 9.05
N GLY A 198 27.12 4.08 10.12
CA GLY A 198 25.88 3.29 10.08
C GLY A 198 24.63 4.12 9.77
N VAL A 199 24.48 5.28 10.43
CA VAL A 199 23.34 6.19 10.20
C VAL A 199 23.41 6.77 8.79
N ARG A 200 24.61 7.09 8.30
CA ARG A 200 24.85 7.58 6.95
C ARG A 200 24.43 6.59 5.87
N VAL A 201 24.67 5.29 6.06
CA VAL A 201 24.18 4.23 5.15
C VAL A 201 22.65 4.18 5.18
N LEU A 202 22.04 4.20 6.38
CA LEU A 202 20.57 4.23 6.51
C LEU A 202 19.98 5.48 5.86
N GLN A 203 20.60 6.65 6.03
CA GLN A 203 20.22 7.89 5.38
C GLN A 203 20.39 7.80 3.86
N TRP A 204 21.47 7.21 3.35
CA TRP A 204 21.69 7.02 1.92
C TRP A 204 20.64 6.10 1.27
N MET A 205 20.18 5.09 2.02
CA MET A 205 19.03 4.25 1.65
C MET A 205 17.69 4.95 1.81
N GLY A 206 17.67 6.15 2.39
CA GLY A 206 16.47 6.89 2.73
C GLY A 206 15.67 6.28 3.88
N MET A 207 16.26 5.38 4.68
CA MET A 207 15.60 4.71 5.81
C MET A 207 15.76 5.43 7.14
N ALA A 208 16.71 6.34 7.24
CA ALA A 208 16.83 7.27 8.36
C ALA A 208 16.72 8.70 7.83
N GLN A 209 15.97 9.56 8.49
CA GLN A 209 15.95 11.01 8.21
C GLN A 209 16.28 11.78 9.48
N THR A 210 17.04 12.86 9.32
CA THR A 210 17.21 13.83 10.40
C THR A 210 15.85 14.43 10.71
N VAL A 211 15.40 14.22 11.96
CA VAL A 211 14.25 14.94 12.49
C VAL A 211 14.73 16.38 12.58
N GLN A 212 14.37 17.22 11.61
CA GLN A 212 14.51 18.65 11.83
C GLN A 212 13.69 18.92 13.10
N PRO A 213 14.27 19.51 14.16
CA PRO A 213 13.44 20.07 15.21
C PRO A 213 12.44 20.95 14.47
N GLU A 214 11.14 20.75 14.71
CA GLU A 214 10.14 21.64 14.12
C GLU A 214 10.63 23.03 14.45
N GLU A 215 11.20 23.71 13.45
CA GLU A 215 11.63 25.08 13.58
C GLU A 215 10.32 25.75 13.91
N SER A 216 10.17 26.03 15.20
CA SER A 216 8.94 26.52 15.77
C SER A 216 8.57 27.63 14.84
N THR A 217 7.47 27.44 14.11
CA THR A 217 6.93 28.51 13.29
C THR A 217 6.27 29.49 14.26
N THR A 218 7.03 29.94 15.28
CA THR A 218 7.11 31.32 15.67
C THR A 218 7.39 32.09 14.38
N ARG A 219 6.34 32.24 13.57
CA ARG A 219 6.03 33.54 13.02
C ARG A 219 6.23 34.46 14.22
N SER A 220 7.34 35.19 14.24
CA SER A 220 7.41 36.39 15.04
C SER A 220 6.06 37.07 14.81
N PRO A 221 5.27 37.35 15.87
CA PRO A 221 4.09 38.15 15.69
C PRO A 221 4.60 39.46 15.10
N GLU A 222 4.49 39.61 13.78
CA GLU A 222 4.62 40.91 13.16
C GLU A 222 3.64 41.79 13.93
N SER A 223 4.20 42.83 14.52
CA SER A 223 3.60 43.71 15.49
C SER A 223 2.51 44.57 14.85
N SER A 224 1.48 43.96 14.29
CA SER A 224 0.22 44.63 14.04
C SER A 224 -0.47 44.75 15.39
N GLY A 225 -0.26 45.87 16.07
CA GLY A 225 -1.00 46.19 17.27
C GLY A 225 -2.49 46.15 16.98
N GLU A 226 -3.23 45.29 17.68
CA GLU A 226 -4.62 45.56 18.07
C GLU A 226 -5.12 44.54 19.10
N VAL A 227 -5.49 45.11 20.25
CA VAL A 227 -6.62 44.80 21.15
C VAL A 227 -6.75 43.37 21.70
N ASN A 228 -6.38 43.28 22.98
CA ASN A 228 -6.80 42.25 23.93
C ASN A 228 -8.33 42.00 23.88
N VAL A 229 -8.73 40.80 23.49
CA VAL A 229 -10.03 40.22 23.85
C VAL A 229 -9.77 38.97 24.70
N PRO A 230 -10.18 38.94 25.97
CA PRO A 230 -9.86 37.84 26.87
C PRO A 230 -10.83 36.66 26.75
N SER A 231 -10.23 35.47 26.88
CA SER A 231 -10.71 34.28 27.59
C SER A 231 -12.03 33.62 27.15
N GLY A 232 -11.90 32.58 26.34
CA GLY A 232 -12.82 31.44 26.29
C GLY A 232 -12.04 30.13 26.50
N THR A 233 -12.42 29.39 27.53
CA THR A 233 -11.83 28.14 28.03
C THR A 233 -11.91 26.98 27.02
N GLY A 234 -10.90 26.85 26.16
CA GLY A 234 -10.74 25.72 25.24
C GLY A 234 -9.83 24.63 25.80
N ALA A 235 -10.36 23.76 26.67
CA ALA A 235 -9.63 22.69 27.37
C ALA A 235 -9.19 21.48 26.49
N GLY A 236 -8.98 21.67 25.18
CA GLY A 236 -8.72 20.57 24.24
C GLY A 236 -7.40 20.61 23.48
N GLY A 237 -6.59 21.67 23.61
CA GLY A 237 -5.45 21.93 22.72
C GLY A 237 -4.03 21.72 23.28
N ASP A 238 -3.88 21.50 24.59
CA ASP A 238 -2.56 21.65 25.24
C ASP A 238 -1.71 20.37 25.24
N ALA A 239 -2.29 19.19 25.01
CA ALA A 239 -1.55 17.94 24.92
C ALA A 239 -0.65 17.87 23.67
N GLU A 240 -1.01 18.57 22.59
CA GLU A 240 -0.22 18.62 21.35
C GLU A 240 0.96 19.61 21.46
N ARG A 241 0.88 20.59 22.38
CA ARG A 241 1.95 21.58 22.62
C ARG A 241 3.05 21.10 23.58
N ALA A 242 2.81 20.05 24.35
CA ALA A 242 3.75 19.61 25.40
C ALA A 242 4.98 18.79 24.89
N GLY A 243 5.22 18.70 23.59
CA GLY A 243 6.46 18.10 23.05
C GLY A 243 6.61 16.58 23.26
N PHE A 244 5.67 15.92 23.92
CA PHE A 244 5.66 14.46 24.08
C PHE A 244 5.10 13.78 22.83
N THR A 245 5.92 13.76 21.78
CA THR A 245 5.62 12.90 20.64
C THR A 245 5.69 11.45 21.11
N THR A 246 4.62 10.70 20.94
CA THR A 246 4.56 9.28 21.31
C THR A 246 5.73 8.50 20.68
N PHE A 247 6.20 7.43 21.34
CA PHE A 247 7.29 6.60 20.81
C PHE A 247 7.08 6.16 19.34
N PRO A 248 5.88 5.74 18.91
CA PRO A 248 5.61 5.45 17.50
C PRO A 248 5.83 6.65 16.58
N ALA A 249 5.42 7.85 16.97
CA ALA A 249 5.64 9.05 16.16
C ALA A 249 7.13 9.37 16.01
N ARG A 250 7.93 9.15 17.05
CA ARG A 250 9.40 9.30 17.00
C ARG A 250 10.03 8.30 16.04
N VAL A 251 9.65 7.03 16.12
CA VAL A 251 10.12 5.97 15.21
C VAL A 251 9.72 6.28 13.77
N GLY A 252 8.46 6.66 13.53
CA GLY A 252 7.97 7.02 12.21
C GLY A 252 8.77 8.17 11.58
N ARG A 253 9.02 9.25 12.33
CA ARG A 253 9.84 10.36 11.84
C ARG A 253 11.28 9.94 11.57
N TRP A 254 11.88 9.14 12.44
CA TRP A 254 13.22 8.60 12.22
C TRP A 254 13.28 7.77 10.93
N LEU A 255 12.26 6.96 10.65
CA LEU A 255 12.11 6.20 9.40
C LEU A 255 11.81 7.05 8.16
N GLY A 256 11.68 8.38 8.30
CA GLY A 256 11.31 9.28 7.22
C GLY A 256 9.86 9.16 6.78
N LEU A 257 8.96 8.72 7.68
CA LEU A 257 7.52 8.64 7.44
C LEU A 257 6.84 9.93 7.91
N PRO A 258 6.03 10.59 7.05
CA PRO A 258 5.18 11.69 7.47
C PRO A 258 4.19 11.26 8.57
N GLY A 259 3.73 12.21 9.37
CA GLY A 259 2.69 11.99 10.37
C GLY A 259 1.47 11.27 9.78
N GLY A 260 0.90 10.33 10.54
CA GLY A 260 -0.28 9.56 10.14
C GLY A 260 -0.02 8.43 9.13
N CYS A 261 1.23 8.12 8.76
CA CYS A 261 1.53 7.02 7.82
C CYS A 261 1.58 5.63 8.47
N LEU A 262 1.77 5.54 9.79
CA LEU A 262 1.90 4.24 10.49
C LEU A 262 0.63 3.40 10.42
N PHE A 263 -0.54 4.04 10.61
CA PHE A 263 -1.83 3.34 10.51
C PHE A 263 -2.05 2.75 9.10
N PRO A 264 -1.95 3.53 8.00
CA PRO A 264 -2.04 2.98 6.64
C PRO A 264 -1.06 1.84 6.36
N ILE A 265 0.21 1.93 6.81
CA ILE A 265 1.20 0.85 6.65
C ILE A 265 0.73 -0.41 7.37
N GLY A 266 0.35 -0.29 8.65
CA GLY A 266 -0.11 -1.44 9.44
C GLY A 266 -1.37 -2.06 8.84
N ALA A 267 -2.33 -1.24 8.41
CA ALA A 267 -3.55 -1.70 7.78
C ALA A 267 -3.30 -2.37 6.42
N SER A 268 -2.41 -1.82 5.59
CA SER A 268 -1.96 -2.45 4.34
C SER A 268 -1.31 -3.81 4.60
N ALA A 269 -0.42 -3.89 5.60
CA ALA A 269 0.23 -5.14 6.00
C ALA A 269 -0.76 -6.20 6.48
N LEU A 270 -1.76 -5.82 7.28
CA LEU A 270 -2.81 -6.73 7.75
C LEU A 270 -3.68 -7.26 6.62
N LEU A 271 -4.08 -6.39 5.68
CA LEU A 271 -4.85 -6.81 4.50
C LEU A 271 -4.02 -7.72 3.59
N PHE A 272 -2.73 -7.41 3.41
CA PHE A 272 -1.79 -8.24 2.67
C PHE A 272 -1.62 -9.63 3.30
N ALA A 273 -1.44 -9.71 4.61
CA ALA A 273 -1.43 -10.99 5.32
C ALA A 273 -2.77 -11.73 5.20
N GLY A 274 -3.88 -10.99 5.26
CA GLY A 274 -5.23 -11.52 5.10
C GLY A 274 -5.42 -12.26 3.78
N VAL A 275 -4.96 -11.70 2.64
CA VAL A 275 -5.07 -12.38 1.33
C VAL A 275 -4.14 -13.60 1.19
N HIS A 276 -3.21 -13.79 2.13
CA HIS A 276 -2.35 -14.98 2.23
C HIS A 276 -2.88 -16.05 3.19
N LEU A 277 -4.02 -15.81 3.87
CA LEU A 277 -4.64 -16.83 4.71
C LEU A 277 -5.04 -18.05 3.87
N GLY A 278 -4.67 -19.25 4.34
CA GLY A 278 -4.91 -20.51 3.63
C GLY A 278 -3.91 -20.80 2.50
N LYS A 279 -2.84 -20.00 2.36
CA LYS A 279 -1.66 -20.35 1.57
C LYS A 279 -0.64 -21.11 2.42
N ASP A 280 0.53 -21.38 1.85
CA ASP A 280 1.62 -22.07 2.55
C ASP A 280 2.02 -21.32 3.84
N PRO A 281 2.30 -22.01 4.96
CA PRO A 281 2.72 -21.35 6.21
C PRO A 281 3.94 -20.42 6.04
N HIS A 282 4.87 -20.75 5.15
CA HIS A 282 6.06 -19.92 4.89
C HIS A 282 5.67 -18.57 4.26
N GLU A 283 4.76 -18.61 3.28
CA GLU A 283 4.21 -17.38 2.69
C GLU A 283 3.45 -16.57 3.75
N LEU A 284 2.64 -17.21 4.58
CA LEU A 284 1.86 -16.51 5.61
C LEU A 284 2.78 -15.84 6.65
N VAL A 285 3.81 -16.52 7.13
CA VAL A 285 4.78 -15.98 8.10
C VAL A 285 5.47 -14.73 7.55
N LEU A 286 5.79 -14.72 6.26
CA LEU A 286 6.45 -13.58 5.61
C LEU A 286 5.48 -12.50 5.14
N SER A 287 4.19 -12.81 5.01
CA SER A 287 3.20 -11.88 4.44
C SER A 287 3.04 -10.61 5.28
N LEU A 288 2.93 -10.71 6.60
CA LEU A 288 2.76 -9.54 7.47
C LEU A 288 4.00 -8.63 7.46
N PRO A 289 5.22 -9.10 7.79
CA PRO A 289 6.42 -8.26 7.74
C PRO A 289 6.73 -7.80 6.31
N GLY A 290 6.52 -8.65 5.31
CA GLY A 290 6.69 -8.32 3.90
C GLY A 290 5.74 -7.22 3.44
N GLY A 291 4.45 -7.32 3.77
CA GLY A 291 3.43 -6.31 3.46
C GLY A 291 3.73 -4.96 4.12
N ALA A 292 4.21 -4.97 5.36
CA ALA A 292 4.65 -3.74 6.03
C ALA A 292 5.88 -3.12 5.35
N ALA A 293 6.86 -3.93 4.95
CA ALA A 293 8.04 -3.48 4.23
C ALA A 293 7.68 -2.93 2.84
N LEU A 294 6.82 -3.61 2.07
CA LEU A 294 6.37 -3.14 0.76
C LEU A 294 5.57 -1.84 0.85
N ALA A 295 4.69 -1.70 1.85
CA ALA A 295 3.97 -0.45 2.12
C ALA A 295 4.90 0.70 2.49
N TYR A 296 5.91 0.42 3.32
CA TYR A 296 6.96 1.38 3.66
C TYR A 296 7.74 1.82 2.40
N ILE A 297 8.19 0.85 1.60
CA ILE A 297 8.91 1.09 0.34
C ILE A 297 8.06 1.97 -0.56
N ALA A 298 6.77 1.67 -0.73
CA ALA A 298 5.85 2.47 -1.54
C ALA A 298 5.96 3.96 -1.15
N TYR A 299 5.80 4.27 0.14
CA TYR A 299 5.90 5.64 0.62
C TYR A 299 7.26 6.27 0.38
N ARG A 300 8.35 5.55 0.65
CA ARG A 300 9.71 6.07 0.46
C ARG A 300 10.08 6.30 -0.99
N THR A 301 9.57 5.47 -1.90
CA THR A 301 9.83 5.59 -3.36
C THR A 301 8.79 6.43 -4.07
N ASN A 302 7.75 6.87 -3.34
CA ASN A 302 6.66 7.68 -3.84
C ASN A 302 5.83 7.00 -4.94
N THR A 303 5.78 5.67 -4.96
CA THR A 303 5.02 4.89 -5.96
C THR A 303 4.85 3.45 -5.52
N TRP A 304 3.73 2.82 -5.89
CA TRP A 304 3.47 1.40 -5.67
C TRP A 304 4.19 0.51 -6.71
N LEU A 305 4.76 1.09 -7.77
CA LEU A 305 5.47 0.33 -8.80
C LEU A 305 6.77 -0.30 -8.31
N VAL A 306 7.45 0.31 -7.33
CA VAL A 306 8.69 -0.26 -6.76
C VAL A 306 8.41 -1.50 -5.91
N PRO A 307 7.45 -1.51 -4.96
CA PRO A 307 7.12 -2.74 -4.26
C PRO A 307 6.58 -3.81 -5.22
N PHE A 308 5.81 -3.45 -6.25
CA PHE A 308 5.42 -4.39 -7.31
C PHE A 308 6.65 -5.03 -7.99
N ALA A 309 7.60 -4.22 -8.46
CA ALA A 309 8.81 -4.72 -9.12
C ALA A 309 9.64 -5.59 -8.17
N LEU A 310 9.79 -5.19 -6.91
CA LEU A 310 10.50 -5.98 -5.91
C LEU A 310 9.83 -7.34 -5.72
N HIS A 311 8.51 -7.37 -5.60
CA HIS A 311 7.77 -8.62 -5.42
C HIS A 311 7.87 -9.50 -6.67
N VAL A 312 7.72 -8.96 -7.88
CA VAL A 312 7.92 -9.73 -9.13
C VAL A 312 9.30 -10.39 -9.15
N LEU A 313 10.35 -9.67 -8.77
CA LEU A 313 11.71 -10.21 -8.71
C LEU A 313 11.85 -11.32 -7.66
N THR A 314 11.33 -11.11 -6.44
CA THR A 314 11.45 -12.09 -5.36
C THR A 314 10.62 -13.35 -5.62
N ALA A 315 9.39 -13.19 -6.09
CA ALA A 315 8.50 -14.30 -6.43
C ALA A 315 9.00 -15.07 -7.66
N GLY A 316 9.44 -14.36 -8.70
CA GLY A 316 10.06 -14.99 -9.89
C GLY A 316 11.31 -15.80 -9.53
N THR A 317 12.18 -15.25 -8.66
CA THR A 317 13.37 -15.95 -8.17
C THR A 317 13.00 -17.19 -7.35
N THR A 318 12.02 -17.06 -6.46
CA THR A 318 11.52 -18.19 -5.66
C THR A 318 11.00 -19.32 -6.56
N PHE A 319 10.24 -18.96 -7.60
CA PHE A 319 9.73 -19.92 -8.57
C PHE A 319 10.85 -20.61 -9.38
N VAL A 320 11.86 -19.85 -9.84
CA VAL A 320 13.03 -20.43 -10.53
C VAL A 320 13.78 -21.39 -9.61
N LEU A 321 13.97 -21.02 -8.34
CA LEU A 321 14.61 -21.89 -7.35
C LEU A 321 13.81 -23.19 -7.16
N MET A 322 12.48 -23.14 -7.13
CA MET A 322 11.64 -24.35 -7.08
C MET A 322 11.84 -25.25 -8.30
N LEU A 323 11.91 -24.67 -9.50
CA LEU A 323 12.17 -25.46 -10.73
C LEU A 323 13.52 -26.17 -10.66
N LEU A 324 14.56 -25.49 -10.17
CA LEU A 324 15.92 -26.04 -10.05
C LEU A 324 16.02 -27.11 -8.95
N LEU A 325 15.37 -26.90 -7.80
CA LEU A 325 15.41 -27.82 -6.67
C LEU A 325 14.58 -29.09 -6.90
N GLN A 326 13.64 -29.07 -7.86
CA GLN A 326 12.78 -30.22 -8.18
C GLN A 326 13.19 -30.94 -9.46
N SER A 327 14.19 -30.43 -10.20
CA SER A 327 14.70 -31.04 -11.42
C SER A 327 15.92 -31.94 -11.22
N GLY A 328 16.55 -31.92 -10.04
CA GLY A 328 17.66 -32.79 -9.64
C GLY A 328 17.20 -33.89 -8.71
#